data_AF-A0AAW7YDM0-F1
#
_entry.id   AF-A0AAW7YDM0-F1
#
_cell.length_a   1.000
_cell.length_b   1.000
_cell.length_c   1.000
_cell.angle_alpha   90.00
_cell.angle_beta   90.00
_cell.angle_gamma   90.00
#
_symmetry.space_group_name_H-M   'P 1'
#
loop_
_entity.id
_entity.type
_entity.pdbx_description
1 polymer ?
#
loop_
_entity_poly.entity_id
_entity_poly.type
_entity_poly.pdbx_seq_one_letter_code
_entity_poly.pdbx_strand_id
1 'polypeptide(L)'
;MDVLLISVIVLLMFFVFPYVSSRFNDAVNDSHRIIEVTGDHLCVRQFAAQRILKLRGKSLSVSDIIRIQYATQLPQGICVSLFNKSDAAVDFWVSELQLKAIQSTLRKACPLAIVERT
;
A
#
# COMPACT_ATOMS: atom_id res chain seq x y z
N MET A 1 -35.58 16.52 -23.34
CA MET A 1 -35.28 15.41 -22.39
C MET A 1 -33.83 15.50 -21.89
N ASP A 2 -32.98 16.27 -22.58
CA ASP A 2 -31.54 16.41 -22.34
C ASP A 2 -31.19 17.23 -21.09
N VAL A 3 -31.99 18.24 -20.75
CA VAL A 3 -31.70 19.09 -19.58
C VAL A 3 -31.81 18.31 -18.26
N LEU A 4 -32.80 17.41 -18.16
CA LEU A 4 -32.93 16.51 -17.01
C LEU A 4 -31.76 15.52 -16.94
N LEU A 5 -31.37 14.93 -18.08
CA LEU A 5 -30.23 14.01 -18.15
C LEU A 5 -28.91 14.70 -17.74
N ILE A 6 -28.66 15.90 -18.26
CA ILE A 6 -27.48 16.71 -17.94
C ILE A 6 -27.49 17.06 -16.44
N SER A 7 -28.64 17.45 -15.88
CA SER A 7 -28.74 17.77 -14.46
C SER A 7 -28.39 16.57 -13.56
N VAL A 8 -28.82 15.36 -13.94
CA VAL A 8 -28.52 14.12 -13.21
C VAL A 8 -27.03 13.78 -13.32
N ILE A 9 -26.42 13.92 -14.50
CA ILE A 9 -24.98 13.67 -14.70
C ILE A 9 -24.14 14.64 -13.88
N VAL A 10 -24.52 15.93 -13.87
CA VAL A 10 -23.84 16.97 -13.08
C VAL A 10 -23.98 16.65 -11.59
N LEU A 11 -25.18 16.29 -11.12
CA LEU A 11 -25.40 15.88 -9.71
C LEU A 11 -24.53 14.67 -9.35
N LEU A 12 -24.46 13.66 -10.22
CA LEU A 12 -23.60 12.49 -10.01
C LEU A 12 -22.11 12.87 -9.94
N MET A 13 -21.63 13.78 -10.80
CA MET A 13 -20.24 14.26 -10.72
C MET A 13 -19.97 15.04 -9.42
N PHE A 14 -20.90 15.85 -8.93
CA PHE A 14 -20.65 16.64 -7.72
C PHE A 14 -20.83 15.87 -6.42
N PHE A 15 -21.67 14.83 -6.38
CA PHE A 15 -21.94 14.08 -5.15
C PHE A 15 -21.30 12.70 -5.14
N VAL A 16 -21.38 11.95 -6.24
CA VAL A 16 -20.90 10.56 -6.29
C VAL A 16 -19.40 10.51 -6.53
N PHE A 17 -18.86 11.32 -7.44
CA PHE A 17 -17.43 11.31 -7.73
C PHE A 17 -16.55 11.66 -6.51
N PRO A 18 -16.79 12.75 -5.76
CA PRO A 18 -15.97 13.03 -4.57
C PRO A 18 -16.18 12.00 -3.46
N TYR A 19 -17.39 11.44 -3.30
CA TYR A 19 -17.63 10.37 -2.32
C TYR A 19 -16.86 9.09 -2.68
N VAL A 20 -16.93 8.66 -3.94
CA VAL A 20 -16.21 7.49 -4.44
C VAL A 20 -14.72 7.75 -4.40
N SER A 21 -14.26 8.92 -4.85
CA SER A 21 -12.84 9.32 -4.83
C SER A 21 -12.29 9.35 -3.41
N SER A 22 -13.01 9.93 -2.44
CA SER A 22 -12.60 9.94 -1.03
C SER A 22 -12.49 8.52 -0.49
N ARG A 23 -13.49 7.67 -0.72
CA ARG A 23 -13.48 6.27 -0.27
C ARG A 23 -12.37 5.45 -0.95
N PHE A 24 -12.09 5.72 -2.22
CA PHE A 24 -10.98 5.12 -2.93
C PHE A 24 -9.64 5.60 -2.38
N ASN A 25 -9.52 6.90 -2.09
CA ASN A 25 -8.32 7.47 -1.50
C ASN A 25 -8.09 6.87 -0.12
N ASP A 26 -9.10 6.78 0.76
CA ASP A 26 -9.01 6.12 2.05
C ASP A 26 -8.64 4.63 1.91
N ALA A 27 -9.24 3.92 0.95
CA ALA A 27 -8.96 2.51 0.68
C ALA A 27 -7.54 2.27 0.11
N VAL A 28 -6.96 3.24 -0.58
CA VAL A 28 -5.59 3.18 -1.11
C VAL A 28 -4.58 3.65 -0.07
N ASN A 29 -4.99 4.59 0.80
CA ASN A 29 -4.15 5.27 1.77
C ASN A 29 -4.16 4.62 3.17
N ASP A 30 -4.94 3.56 3.38
CA ASP A 30 -4.88 2.75 4.60
C ASP A 30 -3.66 1.80 4.62
N SER A 31 -2.70 2.07 5.51
CA SER A 31 -1.45 1.29 5.64
C SER A 31 -1.67 -0.19 5.95
N HIS A 32 -2.74 -0.54 6.68
CA HIS A 32 -3.14 -1.93 6.97
C HIS A 32 -3.56 -2.71 5.72
N ARG A 33 -3.92 -2.01 4.63
CA ARG A 33 -4.25 -2.65 3.36
C ARG A 33 -3.01 -2.99 2.54
N ILE A 34 -1.87 -2.33 2.79
CA ILE A 34 -0.61 -2.54 2.06
C ILE A 34 0.17 -3.69 2.68
N ILE A 35 0.34 -3.66 4.00
CA ILE A 35 1.09 -4.66 4.74
C ILE A 35 0.19 -5.23 5.83
N GLU A 36 0.01 -6.54 5.78
CA GLU A 36 -0.77 -7.28 6.76
C GLU A 36 0.13 -8.35 7.38
N VAL A 37 0.33 -8.30 8.68
CA VAL A 37 1.11 -9.29 9.43
C VAL A 37 0.16 -10.33 9.98
N THR A 38 0.31 -11.58 9.55
CA THR A 38 -0.51 -12.72 9.99
C THR A 38 0.42 -13.78 10.57
N GLY A 39 0.57 -13.77 11.89
CA GLY A 39 1.52 -14.66 12.57
C GLY A 39 2.95 -14.43 12.07
N ASP A 40 3.58 -15.50 11.59
CA ASP A 40 4.96 -15.48 11.06
C ASP A 40 5.06 -15.03 9.59
N HIS A 41 3.95 -14.62 8.98
CA HIS A 41 3.90 -14.22 7.58
C HIS A 41 3.55 -12.75 7.41
N LEU A 42 4.29 -12.09 6.53
CA LEU A 42 4.06 -10.73 6.08
C LEU A 42 3.41 -10.77 4.69
N CYS A 43 2.16 -10.33 4.58
CA CYS A 43 1.47 -10.19 3.31
C CYS A 43 1.60 -8.77 2.78
N VAL A 44 2.12 -8.63 1.56
CA VAL A 44 2.30 -7.35 0.87
C VAL A 44 1.37 -7.27 -0.33
N ARG A 45 0.47 -6.29 -0.34
CA ARG A 45 -0.39 -5.97 -1.48
C ARG A 45 0.25 -4.87 -2.32
N GLN A 46 0.93 -5.28 -3.39
CA GLN A 46 1.70 -4.40 -4.27
C GLN A 46 0.80 -3.44 -5.05
N PHE A 47 -0.34 -3.92 -5.56
CA PHE A 47 -1.19 -3.16 -6.46
C PHE A 47 -2.40 -2.53 -5.77
N ALA A 48 -2.81 -1.33 -6.23
CA ALA A 48 -4.02 -0.65 -5.74
C ALA A 48 -5.27 -1.54 -5.88
N ALA A 49 -5.41 -2.28 -6.99
CA ALA A 49 -6.51 -3.21 -7.19
C ALA A 49 -6.57 -4.30 -6.10
N GLN A 50 -5.40 -4.83 -5.68
CA GLN A 50 -5.34 -5.81 -4.58
C GLN A 50 -5.78 -5.19 -3.25
N ARG A 51 -5.41 -3.92 -2.99
CA ARG A 51 -5.79 -3.18 -1.78
C ARG A 51 -7.28 -2.87 -1.73
N ILE A 52 -7.88 -2.54 -2.87
CA ILE A 52 -9.31 -2.22 -2.97
C ILE A 52 -10.16 -3.48 -2.86
N LEU A 53 -9.81 -4.53 -3.61
CA LEU A 53 -10.53 -5.80 -3.67
C LEU A 53 -10.17 -6.77 -2.53
N LYS A 54 -9.29 -6.36 -1.60
CA LYS A 54 -8.77 -7.19 -0.49
C LYS A 54 -8.21 -8.55 -0.95
N LEU A 55 -7.65 -8.59 -2.16
CA LEU A 55 -7.06 -9.82 -2.69
C LEU A 55 -5.82 -10.21 -1.88
N ARG A 56 -5.53 -11.50 -1.79
CA ARG A 56 -4.29 -11.98 -1.19
C ARG A 56 -3.11 -11.47 -2.00
N GLY A 57 -2.25 -10.69 -1.34
CA GLY A 57 -1.00 -10.19 -1.91
C GLY A 57 0.10 -11.24 -1.87
N LYS A 58 1.34 -10.81 -2.10
CA LYS A 58 2.51 -11.69 -1.97
C LYS A 58 2.79 -11.91 -0.49
N SER A 59 2.76 -13.17 -0.05
CA SER A 59 3.09 -13.54 1.32
C SER A 59 4.57 -13.91 1.40
N LEU A 60 5.24 -13.42 2.44
CA LEU A 60 6.64 -13.67 2.75
C LEU A 60 6.74 -14.14 4.19
N SER A 61 7.60 -15.11 4.46
CA SER A 61 7.94 -15.44 5.84
C SER A 61 8.74 -14.27 6.45
N VAL A 62 8.32 -13.81 7.63
CA VAL A 62 8.98 -12.75 8.37
C VAL A 62 10.42 -13.12 8.70
N SER A 63 10.68 -14.39 9.00
CA SER A 63 12.02 -14.92 9.32
C SER A 63 12.94 -15.03 8.11
N ASP A 64 12.40 -14.88 6.89
CA ASP A 64 13.17 -14.88 5.65
C ASP A 64 13.54 -13.48 5.17
N ILE A 65 12.92 -12.42 5.72
CA ILE A 65 13.24 -11.04 5.39
C ILE A 65 14.53 -10.64 6.11
N ILE A 66 15.59 -10.43 5.34
CA ILE A 66 16.93 -10.09 5.85
C ILE A 66 17.27 -8.61 5.70
N ARG A 67 16.67 -7.93 4.71
CA ARG A 67 16.96 -6.54 4.40
C ARG A 67 15.72 -5.80 3.94
N ILE A 68 15.59 -4.57 4.39
CA ILE A 68 14.53 -3.64 4.03
C ILE A 68 15.19 -2.37 3.51
N GLN A 69 14.95 -2.07 2.24
CA GLN A 69 15.49 -0.87 1.59
C GLN A 69 14.38 0.14 1.33
N TYR A 70 14.62 1.39 1.68
CA TYR A 70 13.75 2.51 1.38
C TYR A 70 14.43 3.36 0.30
N ALA A 71 13.82 3.42 -0.87
CA ALA A 71 14.30 4.24 -1.98
C ALA A 71 14.06 5.73 -1.70
N THR A 72 14.74 6.56 -2.47
CA THR A 72 14.59 8.02 -2.42
C THR A 72 13.15 8.42 -2.73
N GLN A 73 12.68 9.47 -2.04
CA GLN A 73 11.31 9.95 -2.17
C GLN A 73 11.06 10.50 -3.58
N LEU A 74 10.07 9.92 -4.26
CA LEU A 74 9.58 10.39 -5.55
C LEU A 74 8.22 11.10 -5.36
N PRO A 75 7.79 11.96 -6.30
CA PRO A 75 6.49 12.62 -6.24
C PRO A 75 5.30 11.65 -6.11
N GLN A 76 5.49 10.42 -6.58
CA GLN A 76 4.48 9.36 -6.60
C GLN A 76 4.47 8.52 -5.30
N GLY A 77 5.47 8.69 -4.43
CA GLY A 77 5.63 7.93 -3.18
C GLY A 77 7.06 7.44 -2.97
N ILE A 78 7.21 6.57 -1.98
CA ILE A 78 8.47 5.91 -1.62
C ILE A 78 8.35 4.44 -2.01
N CYS A 79 9.34 3.92 -2.72
CA CYS A 79 9.45 2.49 -2.97
C CYS A 79 10.10 1.82 -1.75
N VAL A 80 9.48 0.75 -1.26
CA VAL A 80 10.03 -0.10 -0.21
C VAL A 80 10.28 -1.48 -0.79
N SER A 81 11.52 -1.95 -0.66
CA SER A 81 11.98 -3.24 -1.15
C SER A 81 12.29 -4.16 0.02
N LEU A 82 11.65 -5.33 0.06
CA LEU A 82 11.92 -6.37 1.04
C LEU A 82 12.71 -7.49 0.38
N PHE A 83 13.92 -7.75 0.88
CA PHE A 83 14.79 -8.81 0.37
C PHE A 83 14.72 -10.03 1.26
N ASN A 84 14.50 -11.19 0.64
CA ASN A 84 14.55 -12.47 1.33
C ASN A 84 15.97 -13.09 1.31
N LYS A 85 16.17 -14.20 2.03
CA LYS A 85 17.43 -14.97 2.03
C LYS A 85 17.89 -15.48 0.65
N SER A 86 16.96 -15.62 -0.30
CA SER A 86 17.24 -16.04 -1.67
C SER A 86 17.55 -14.85 -2.60
N ASP A 87 17.76 -13.65 -2.04
CA ASP A 87 17.97 -12.39 -2.76
C ASP A 87 16.79 -11.97 -3.65
N ALA A 88 15.61 -12.56 -3.44
CA ALA A 88 14.39 -12.15 -4.10
C ALA A 88 13.84 -10.89 -3.41
N ALA A 89 13.61 -9.85 -4.22
CA ALA A 89 13.00 -8.60 -3.77
C ALA A 89 11.47 -8.61 -3.91
N VAL A 90 10.80 -7.96 -2.97
CA VAL A 90 9.39 -7.59 -3.07
C VAL A 90 9.28 -6.09 -2.90
N ASP A 91 9.00 -5.45 -4.04
CA ASP A 91 8.86 -4.01 -4.10
C ASP A 91 7.40 -3.62 -3.96
N PHE A 92 7.14 -2.54 -3.22
CA PHE A 92 5.83 -1.93 -3.14
C PHE A 92 5.94 -0.42 -2.87
N TRP A 93 4.95 0.32 -3.37
CA TRP A 93 4.89 1.76 -3.28
C TRP A 93 4.01 2.21 -2.12
N VAL A 94 4.51 3.18 -1.36
CA VAL A 94 3.84 3.74 -0.18
C VAL A 94 3.88 5.26 -0.21
N SER A 95 2.78 5.87 0.26
CA SER A 95 2.75 7.32 0.44
C SER A 95 3.57 7.73 1.66
N GLU A 96 3.99 8.99 1.71
CA GLU A 96 4.71 9.55 2.86
C GLU A 96 3.89 9.44 4.16
N LEU A 97 2.58 9.62 4.05
CA LEU A 97 1.64 9.48 5.17
C LEU A 97 1.64 8.07 5.76
N GLN A 98 1.83 7.04 4.93
CA GLN A 98 1.84 5.64 5.33
C GLN A 98 3.21 5.16 5.80
N LEU A 99 4.28 5.84 5.38
CA LEU A 99 5.66 5.39 5.60
C LEU A 99 5.94 5.14 7.09
N LYS A 100 5.51 6.03 7.98
CA LYS A 100 5.72 5.87 9.43
C LYS A 100 5.04 4.63 10.00
N ALA A 101 3.78 4.40 9.61
CA ALA A 101 3.02 3.23 10.03
C ALA A 101 3.68 1.94 9.54
N ILE A 102 4.11 1.93 8.28
CA ILE A 102 4.77 0.79 7.64
C ILE A 102 6.14 0.51 8.25
N GLN A 103 6.96 1.55 8.47
CA GLN A 103 8.24 1.41 9.18
C GLN A 103 8.05 0.84 10.58
N SER A 104 7.03 1.29 11.31
CA SER A 104 6.74 0.77 12.64
C SER A 104 6.28 -0.70 12.61
N THR A 105 5.48 -1.07 11.61
CA THR A 105 4.98 -2.43 11.43
C THR A 105 6.11 -3.37 11.02
N LEU A 106 6.95 -2.96 10.07
CA LEU A 106 8.10 -3.74 9.61
C LEU A 106 9.15 -3.90 10.70
N ARG A 107 9.43 -2.87 11.51
CA ARG A 107 10.34 -2.99 12.66
C ARG A 107 9.83 -3.97 13.71
N LYS A 108 8.52 -3.99 13.96
CA LYS A 108 7.90 -4.93 14.90
C LYS A 108 7.88 -6.36 14.37
N ALA A 109 7.54 -6.53 13.09
CA ALA A 109 7.46 -7.84 12.46
C ALA A 109 8.86 -8.42 12.25
N CYS A 110 9.79 -7.66 11.69
CA CYS A 110 11.11 -8.12 11.26
C CYS A 110 12.23 -7.46 12.11
N PRO A 111 12.39 -7.80 13.40
CA PRO A 111 13.36 -7.15 14.28
C PRO A 111 14.82 -7.40 13.88
N LEU A 112 15.08 -8.48 13.14
CA LEU A 112 16.42 -8.90 12.71
C LEU A 112 16.81 -8.36 11.32
N ALA A 113 15.90 -7.69 10.62
CA ALA A 113 16.16 -7.22 9.27
C ALA A 113 17.01 -5.93 9.27
N ILE A 114 18.01 -5.87 8.39
CA ILE A 114 18.86 -4.68 8.20
C ILE A 114 18.07 -3.63 7.43
N VAL A 115 18.02 -2.40 7.96
CA VAL A 115 17.30 -1.28 7.34
C VAL A 115 18.28 -0.36 6.62
N GLU A 116 18.14 -0.23 5.31
CA GLU A 116 18.95 0.64 4.45
C GLU A 116 18.08 1.78 3.88
N ARG A 117 18.63 3.00 3.80
CA ARG A 117 18.02 4.14 3.10
C ARG A 117 18.93 4.55 1.96
N THR A 118 18.36 4.76 0.78
CA THR A 118 19.10 5.11 -0.45
C THR A 118 18.66 6.45 -1.00
#